data_AF-A0A3D5U875-F1
#
_entry.id   AF-A0A3D5U875-F1
#
_cell.length_a   1.000
_cell.length_b   1.000
_cell.length_c   1.000
_cell.angle_alpha   90.00
_cell.angle_beta   90.00
_cell.angle_gamma   90.00
#
_symmetry.space_group_name_H-M   'P 1'
#
loop_
_entity.id
_entity.type
_entity.pdbx_description
1 polymer ?
#
loop_
_entity_poly.entity_id
_entity_poly.type
_entity_poly.pdbx_seq_one_letter_code
_entity_poly.pdbx_strand_id
1 'polypeptide(L)'
;LAARAGMDRDLQTLTIAEKMLNSLKPGKGGLSFALSDSSTWFMEYPADEPYYSLSGMMSTLLHLHKYYELTRNPLAMELFEAGFSALKSKLPEFDYHGYSYYNLAGDKAGRMYHKRHIMLLSKLMELKQDPVLRAYRERWQRADSYPVIWQMLLNPRPRRIAAFMLSFLALAALLYLLLAWSHRSGKIDPEHS
;
A
#
# COMPACT_ATOMS: atom_id res chain seq x y z
N LEU A 1 -0.88 17.73 14.91
CA LEU A 1 -0.84 19.12 15.41
C LEU A 1 -2.18 19.57 15.98
N ALA A 2 -3.29 19.58 15.22
CA ALA A 2 -4.60 20.00 15.75
C ALA A 2 -5.06 19.24 17.01
N ALA A 3 -4.88 17.91 17.05
CA ALA A 3 -5.18 17.12 18.26
C ALA A 3 -4.35 17.57 19.47
N ARG A 4 -3.06 17.88 19.27
CA ARG A 4 -2.17 18.39 20.32
C ARG A 4 -2.59 19.79 20.78
N ALA A 5 -2.94 20.68 19.85
CA ALA A 5 -3.45 22.01 20.19
C ALA A 5 -4.70 21.94 21.08
N GLY A 6 -5.61 20.98 20.81
CA GLY A 6 -6.79 20.76 21.63
C GLY A 6 -6.46 20.24 23.04
N MET A 7 -5.49 19.32 23.17
CA MET A 7 -5.05 18.79 24.48
C MET A 7 -4.32 19.86 25.30
N ASP A 8 -3.37 20.56 24.68
CA ASP A 8 -2.48 21.52 25.33
C ASP A 8 -3.13 22.91 25.47
N ARG A 9 -4.31 23.12 24.86
CA ARG A 9 -4.99 24.43 24.71
C ARG A 9 -4.08 25.50 24.10
N ASP A 10 -3.23 25.09 23.15
CA ASP A 10 -2.23 25.95 22.51
C ASP A 10 -2.70 26.49 21.15
N LEU A 11 -3.00 27.78 21.11
CA LEU A 11 -3.41 28.50 19.91
C LEU A 11 -2.29 28.62 18.87
N GLN A 12 -1.02 28.61 19.28
CA GLN A 12 0.11 28.66 18.34
C GLN A 12 0.17 27.37 17.53
N THR A 13 0.08 26.22 18.20
CA THR A 13 0.03 24.91 17.53
C THR A 13 -1.18 24.81 16.60
N LEU A 14 -2.34 25.38 16.96
CA LEU A 14 -3.51 25.42 16.07
C LEU A 14 -3.23 26.24 14.82
N THR A 15 -2.64 27.42 14.98
CA THR A 15 -2.27 28.32 13.87
C THR A 15 -1.30 27.64 12.90
N ILE A 16 -0.32 26.89 13.40
CA ILE A 16 0.59 26.10 12.57
C ILE A 16 -0.18 25.03 11.79
N ALA A 17 -1.12 24.35 12.45
CA ALA A 17 -1.92 23.32 11.81
C ALA A 17 -2.81 23.89 10.68
N GLU A 18 -3.37 25.09 10.85
CA GLU A 18 -4.12 25.80 9.80
C GLU A 18 -3.24 26.24 8.64
N LYS A 19 -2.02 26.71 8.90
CA LYS A 19 -1.04 27.03 7.84
C LYS A 19 -0.69 25.79 7.02
N MET A 20 -0.50 24.64 7.68
CA MET A 20 -0.26 23.36 7.00
C MET A 20 -1.48 22.90 6.20
N LEU A 21 -2.70 23.09 6.70
CA LEU A 21 -3.89 22.79 5.92
C LEU A 21 -3.96 23.65 4.65
N ASN A 22 -3.63 24.94 4.75
CA ASN A 22 -3.61 25.83 3.58
C ASN A 22 -2.50 25.50 2.59
N SER A 23 -1.37 24.93 3.02
CA SER A 23 -0.29 24.52 2.12
C SER A 23 -0.65 23.31 1.25
N LEU A 24 -1.68 22.54 1.64
CA LEU A 24 -2.26 21.46 0.85
C LEU A 24 -3.15 21.94 -0.30
N LYS A 25 -3.45 23.24 -0.41
CA LYS A 25 -4.12 23.78 -1.60
C LYS A 25 -3.18 23.68 -2.81
N PRO A 26 -3.67 23.25 -3.99
CA PRO A 26 -2.87 23.24 -5.21
C PRO A 26 -2.17 24.59 -5.45
N GLY A 27 -0.88 24.54 -5.77
CA GLY A 27 -0.07 25.73 -6.05
C GLY A 27 0.32 26.58 -4.83
N LYS A 28 -0.01 26.19 -3.59
CA LYS A 28 0.39 26.93 -2.38
C LYS A 28 1.65 26.39 -1.72
N GLY A 29 1.68 25.09 -1.42
CA GLY A 29 2.80 24.48 -0.66
C GLY A 29 3.61 23.44 -1.42
N GLY A 30 3.29 23.18 -2.70
CA GLY A 30 3.95 22.13 -3.49
C GLY A 30 3.65 20.71 -3.00
N LEU A 31 2.68 20.52 -2.11
CA LEU A 31 2.28 19.21 -1.56
C LEU A 31 1.07 18.59 -2.28
N SER A 32 0.50 19.32 -3.23
CA SER A 32 -0.64 18.88 -4.02
C SER A 32 -0.67 19.57 -5.37
N PHE A 33 -1.41 18.96 -6.29
CA PHE A 33 -1.68 19.52 -7.60
C PHE A 33 -3.10 19.17 -8.02
N ALA A 34 -3.67 20.00 -8.90
CA ALA A 34 -4.95 19.74 -9.52
C ALA A 34 -4.79 18.79 -10.70
N LEU A 35 -5.65 17.77 -10.77
CA LEU A 35 -5.83 16.94 -11.95
C LEU A 35 -6.65 17.69 -13.01
N SER A 36 -6.75 17.11 -14.20
CA SER A 36 -7.48 17.68 -15.34
C SER A 36 -8.98 17.89 -15.06
N ASP A 37 -9.56 17.10 -14.16
CA ASP A 37 -10.95 17.21 -13.71
C ASP A 37 -11.12 18.13 -12.48
N SER A 38 -10.09 18.92 -12.14
CA SER A 38 -10.03 19.79 -10.95
C SER A 38 -10.01 19.06 -9.60
N SER A 39 -10.00 17.72 -9.59
CA SER A 39 -9.76 16.97 -8.36
C SER A 39 -8.31 17.14 -7.90
N THR A 40 -8.03 16.92 -6.62
CA THR A 40 -6.70 17.25 -6.03
C THR A 40 -5.95 15.99 -5.64
N TRP A 41 -4.75 15.81 -6.17
CA TRP A 41 -3.87 14.75 -5.69
C TRP A 41 -2.88 15.28 -4.65
N PHE A 42 -2.73 14.57 -3.54
CA PHE A 42 -1.78 14.89 -2.47
C PHE A 42 -0.51 14.03 -2.60
N MET A 43 0.64 14.68 -2.65
CA MET A 43 1.93 14.01 -2.84
C MET A 43 2.55 13.61 -1.50
N GLU A 44 3.14 12.41 -1.47
CA GLU A 44 3.99 11.98 -0.34
C GLU A 44 5.39 12.59 -0.43
N TYR A 45 5.90 12.68 -1.65
CA TYR A 45 7.22 13.21 -1.99
C TYR A 45 7.05 14.33 -3.01
N PRO A 46 7.14 15.61 -2.60
CA PRO A 46 7.07 16.73 -3.52
C PRO A 46 8.32 16.73 -4.42
N ALA A 47 8.13 16.64 -5.75
CA ALA A 47 9.19 16.62 -6.77
C ALA A 47 8.70 17.28 -8.08
N ASP A 48 9.58 17.42 -9.07
CA ASP A 48 9.30 18.12 -10.35
C ASP A 48 8.27 17.38 -11.23
N GLU A 49 8.16 16.05 -11.10
CA GLU A 49 7.08 15.25 -11.68
C GLU A 49 6.08 14.82 -10.59
N PRO A 50 4.77 14.72 -10.90
CA PRO A 50 3.79 14.26 -9.94
C PRO A 50 4.05 12.79 -9.57
N TYR A 51 4.70 12.55 -8.44
CA TYR A 51 4.86 11.22 -7.86
C TYR A 51 3.55 10.76 -7.22
N TYR A 52 2.78 9.99 -7.97
CA TYR A 52 1.55 9.37 -7.51
C TYR A 52 1.84 8.21 -6.55
N SER A 53 2.07 8.49 -5.27
CA SER A 53 2.11 7.46 -4.21
C SER A 53 0.71 7.20 -3.65
N LEU A 54 0.27 5.95 -3.69
CA LEU A 54 -1.08 5.59 -3.24
C LEU A 54 -1.23 5.70 -1.71
N SER A 55 -0.22 5.28 -0.95
CA SER A 55 -0.27 5.32 0.52
C SER A 55 -0.30 6.75 1.05
N GLY A 56 0.48 7.65 0.45
CA GLY A 56 0.49 9.06 0.82
C GLY A 56 -0.88 9.69 0.61
N MET A 57 -1.44 9.52 -0.58
CA MET A 57 -2.77 10.04 -0.94
C MET A 57 -3.85 9.62 0.06
N MET A 58 -4.00 8.31 0.29
CA MET A 58 -5.04 7.79 1.21
C MET A 58 -4.78 8.21 2.67
N SER A 59 -3.53 8.26 3.11
CA SER A 59 -3.20 8.69 4.47
C SER A 59 -3.54 10.18 4.67
N THR A 60 -3.26 11.03 3.68
CA THR A 60 -3.63 12.46 3.72
C THR A 60 -5.13 12.64 3.80
N LEU A 61 -5.93 11.88 3.05
CA LEU A 61 -7.39 11.92 3.15
C LEU A 61 -7.89 11.57 4.56
N LEU A 62 -7.38 10.50 5.17
CA LEU A 62 -7.75 10.14 6.55
C LEU A 62 -7.40 11.27 7.53
N HIS A 63 -6.24 11.92 7.36
CA HIS A 63 -5.84 13.04 8.21
C HIS A 63 -6.67 14.31 7.97
N LEU A 64 -7.07 14.60 6.73
CA LEU A 64 -7.97 15.73 6.41
C LEU A 64 -9.34 15.53 7.07
N HIS A 65 -9.92 14.33 6.95
CA HIS A 65 -11.18 14.01 7.62
C HIS A 65 -11.03 14.13 9.14
N LYS A 66 -9.95 13.58 9.70
CA LYS A 66 -9.69 13.69 11.15
C LYS A 66 -9.52 15.13 11.61
N TYR A 67 -8.83 15.96 10.82
CA TYR A 67 -8.68 17.37 11.09
C TYR A 67 -10.03 18.10 11.08
N TYR A 68 -10.89 17.78 10.11
CA TYR A 68 -12.25 18.31 10.06
C TYR A 68 -13.07 17.91 11.29
N GLU A 69 -13.03 16.66 11.73
CA GLU A 69 -13.73 16.24 12.96
C GLU A 69 -13.32 17.05 14.19
N LEU A 70 -12.03 17.38 14.29
CA LEU A 70 -11.45 18.08 15.44
C LEU A 70 -11.71 19.60 15.40
N THR A 71 -11.70 20.20 14.22
CA THR A 71 -11.68 21.67 14.07
C THR A 71 -12.94 22.24 13.41
N ARG A 72 -13.71 21.40 12.73
CA ARG A 72 -14.82 21.79 11.83
C ARG A 72 -14.43 22.79 10.74
N ASN A 73 -13.13 22.88 10.41
CA ASN A 73 -12.64 23.77 9.38
C ASN A 73 -13.13 23.29 7.99
N PRO A 74 -13.98 24.07 7.28
CA PRO A 74 -14.60 23.64 6.03
C PRO A 74 -13.57 23.31 4.93
N LEU A 75 -12.42 23.97 4.93
CA LEU A 75 -11.35 23.71 3.96
C LEU A 75 -10.84 22.26 4.05
N ALA A 76 -10.81 21.67 5.25
CA ALA A 76 -10.38 20.29 5.39
C ALA A 76 -11.33 19.30 4.72
N MET A 77 -12.64 19.57 4.79
CA MET A 77 -13.65 18.76 4.10
C MET A 77 -13.63 19.01 2.58
N GLU A 78 -13.45 20.25 2.15
CA GLU A 78 -13.28 20.60 0.73
C GLU A 78 -12.11 19.84 0.09
N LEU A 79 -10.94 19.88 0.73
CA LEU A 79 -9.74 19.15 0.29
C LEU A 79 -9.93 17.63 0.36
N PHE A 80 -10.63 17.12 1.37
CA PHE A 80 -10.98 15.71 1.46
C PHE A 80 -11.84 15.27 0.27
N GLU A 81 -12.89 16.02 -0.06
CA GLU A 81 -13.79 15.69 -1.16
C GLU A 81 -13.09 15.77 -2.53
N ALA A 82 -12.32 16.83 -2.75
CA ALA A 82 -11.51 16.99 -3.96
C ALA A 82 -10.51 15.85 -4.12
N GLY A 83 -9.87 15.42 -3.03
CA GLY A 83 -8.93 14.30 -3.07
C GLY A 83 -9.60 12.94 -3.13
N PHE A 84 -10.76 12.74 -2.51
CA PHE A 84 -11.51 11.49 -2.63
C PHE A 84 -11.92 11.24 -4.08
N SER A 85 -12.34 12.30 -4.79
CA SER A 85 -12.61 12.22 -6.24
C SER A 85 -11.37 11.84 -7.05
N ALA A 86 -10.21 12.46 -6.74
CA ALA A 86 -8.94 12.13 -7.40
C ALA A 86 -8.49 10.69 -7.13
N LEU A 87 -8.61 10.22 -5.89
CA LEU A 87 -8.33 8.84 -5.52
C LEU A 87 -9.20 7.89 -6.34
N LYS A 88 -10.51 8.15 -6.41
CA LYS A 88 -11.45 7.31 -7.15
C LYS A 88 -11.11 7.21 -8.64
N SER A 89 -10.76 8.33 -9.28
CA SER A 89 -10.43 8.34 -10.71
C SER A 89 -9.10 7.66 -11.02
N LYS A 90 -8.10 7.80 -10.14
CA LYS A 90 -6.75 7.23 -10.30
C LYS A 90 -6.61 5.78 -9.83
N LEU A 91 -7.46 5.31 -8.90
CA LEU A 91 -7.34 3.98 -8.29
C LEU A 91 -7.21 2.83 -9.31
N PRO A 92 -7.91 2.83 -10.46
CA PRO A 92 -7.72 1.82 -11.50
C PRO A 92 -6.29 1.69 -12.03
N GLU A 93 -5.56 2.81 -12.14
CA GLU A 93 -4.18 2.83 -12.64
C GLU A 93 -3.19 2.16 -11.68
N PHE A 94 -3.57 2.01 -10.41
CA PHE A 94 -2.77 1.31 -9.41
C PHE A 94 -3.02 -0.21 -9.38
N ASP A 95 -3.92 -0.78 -10.19
CA ASP A 95 -4.13 -2.22 -10.24
C ASP A 95 -3.15 -2.91 -11.20
N TYR A 96 -2.50 -3.94 -10.68
CA TYR A 96 -1.66 -4.88 -11.39
C TYR A 96 -2.21 -6.29 -11.16
N HIS A 97 -3.16 -6.71 -12.00
CA HIS A 97 -3.78 -8.04 -11.96
C HIS A 97 -4.29 -8.44 -10.56
N GLY A 98 -4.89 -7.49 -9.83
CA GLY A 98 -5.36 -7.69 -8.47
C GLY A 98 -4.32 -7.45 -7.38
N TYR A 99 -3.11 -7.00 -7.71
CA TYR A 99 -2.15 -6.47 -6.75
C TYR A 99 -1.98 -4.97 -6.96
N SER A 100 -1.59 -4.22 -5.94
CA SER A 100 -1.40 -2.79 -6.08
C SER A 100 0.01 -2.43 -6.58
N TYR A 101 0.11 -1.41 -7.41
CA TYR A 101 1.32 -0.62 -7.55
C TYR A 101 1.54 0.23 -6.29
N TYR A 102 2.80 0.48 -5.95
CA TYR A 102 3.21 1.42 -4.91
C TYR A 102 3.01 2.84 -5.40
N ASN A 103 3.50 3.12 -6.61
CA ASN A 103 3.40 4.39 -7.31
C ASN A 103 3.03 4.16 -8.79
N LEU A 104 2.64 5.23 -9.50
CA LEU A 104 2.39 5.15 -10.95
C LEU A 104 3.68 5.24 -11.80
N ALA A 105 4.86 5.19 -11.20
CA ALA A 105 6.12 4.99 -11.93
C ALA A 105 6.35 3.51 -12.32
N GLY A 106 5.42 2.62 -11.93
CA GLY A 106 5.45 1.19 -12.26
C GLY A 106 6.01 0.29 -11.16
N ASP A 107 6.35 0.85 -9.99
CA ASP A 107 6.86 0.05 -8.88
C ASP A 107 5.76 -0.80 -8.25
N LYS A 108 5.86 -2.13 -8.36
CA LYS A 108 4.89 -3.05 -7.74
C LYS A 108 4.98 -2.96 -6.21
N ALA A 109 3.85 -2.79 -5.52
CA ALA A 109 3.85 -2.73 -4.06
C ALA A 109 4.30 -4.06 -3.45
N GLY A 110 5.34 -4.03 -2.61
CA GLY A 110 5.71 -5.17 -1.79
C GLY A 110 4.54 -5.64 -0.92
N ARG A 111 4.58 -6.88 -0.42
CA ARG A 111 3.45 -7.47 0.33
C ARG A 111 2.95 -6.58 1.49
N MET A 112 3.89 -5.96 2.22
CA MET A 112 3.55 -5.06 3.31
C MET A 112 2.78 -3.82 2.83
N TYR A 113 3.25 -3.17 1.76
CA TYR A 113 2.56 -2.02 1.16
C TYR A 113 1.21 -2.39 0.56
N HIS A 114 1.11 -3.56 -0.10
CA HIS A 114 -0.15 -4.04 -0.63
C HIS A 114 -1.21 -4.21 0.47
N LYS A 115 -0.84 -4.84 1.59
CA LYS A 115 -1.70 -4.95 2.77
C LYS A 115 -2.05 -3.59 3.38
N ARG A 116 -1.09 -2.66 3.39
CA ARG A 116 -1.32 -1.29 3.83
C ARG A 116 -2.36 -0.58 2.95
N HIS A 117 -2.31 -0.77 1.63
CA HIS A 117 -3.30 -0.20 0.71
C HIS A 117 -4.71 -0.75 0.98
N ILE A 118 -4.84 -2.06 1.16
CA ILE A 118 -6.12 -2.68 1.55
C ILE A 118 -6.66 -2.09 2.85
N MET A 119 -5.81 -1.97 3.89
CA MET A 119 -6.20 -1.41 5.18
C MET A 119 -6.63 0.06 5.07
N LEU A 120 -5.90 0.87 4.31
CA LEU A 120 -6.23 2.28 4.09
C LEU A 120 -7.54 2.44 3.31
N LEU A 121 -7.79 1.62 2.29
CA LEU A 121 -9.07 1.58 1.59
C LEU A 121 -10.22 1.23 2.53
N SER A 122 -10.05 0.21 3.40
CA SER A 122 -11.07 -0.14 4.40
C SER A 122 -11.39 1.05 5.31
N LYS A 123 -10.37 1.74 5.84
CA LYS A 123 -10.56 2.92 6.68
C LYS A 123 -11.26 4.06 5.96
N LEU A 124 -10.92 4.33 4.69
CA LEU A 124 -11.61 5.36 3.91
C LEU A 124 -13.06 4.98 3.66
N MET A 125 -13.36 3.71 3.45
CA MET A 125 -14.73 3.22 3.26
C MET A 125 -15.59 3.27 4.53
N GLU A 126 -14.99 3.21 5.71
CA GLU A 126 -15.68 3.48 6.98
C GLU A 126 -16.15 4.93 7.07
N LEU A 127 -15.39 5.86 6.48
CA LEU A 127 -15.74 7.29 6.42
C LEU A 127 -16.75 7.59 5.30
N LYS A 128 -16.50 7.05 4.10
CA LYS A 128 -17.30 7.29 2.90
C LYS A 128 -17.33 6.06 2.02
N GLN A 129 -18.50 5.42 1.94
CA GLN A 129 -18.67 4.27 1.06
C GLN A 129 -18.65 4.70 -0.41
N ASP A 130 -17.89 3.95 -1.22
CA ASP A 130 -17.83 4.14 -2.67
C ASP A 130 -17.66 2.78 -3.36
N PRO A 131 -18.40 2.51 -4.46
CA PRO A 131 -18.36 1.23 -5.14
C PRO A 131 -17.02 0.94 -5.84
N VAL A 132 -16.30 1.97 -6.31
CA VAL A 132 -14.99 1.81 -6.96
C VAL A 132 -13.97 1.38 -5.92
N LEU A 133 -13.89 2.09 -4.79
CA LEU A 133 -12.99 1.72 -3.69
C LEU A 133 -13.30 0.31 -3.17
N ARG A 134 -14.58 -0.03 -3.04
CA ARG A 134 -15.02 -1.39 -2.65
C ARG A 134 -14.51 -2.45 -3.61
N ALA A 135 -14.69 -2.24 -4.91
CA ALA A 135 -14.29 -3.19 -5.94
C ALA A 135 -12.78 -3.46 -5.88
N TYR A 136 -11.94 -2.43 -5.77
CA TYR A 136 -10.48 -2.60 -5.68
C TYR A 136 -10.03 -3.20 -4.36
N ARG A 137 -10.62 -2.79 -3.23
CA ARG A 137 -10.35 -3.41 -1.93
C ARG A 137 -10.60 -4.91 -1.97
N GLU A 138 -11.76 -5.33 -2.46
CA GLU A 138 -12.16 -6.75 -2.52
C GLU A 138 -11.32 -7.55 -3.51
N ARG A 139 -11.03 -6.96 -4.68
CA ARG A 139 -10.14 -7.55 -5.68
C ARG A 139 -8.75 -7.81 -5.11
N TRP A 140 -8.18 -6.84 -4.39
CA TRP A 140 -6.87 -6.94 -3.76
C TRP A 140 -6.84 -7.93 -2.60
N GLN A 141 -7.88 -7.93 -1.76
CA GLN A 141 -8.04 -8.92 -0.69
C GLN A 141 -8.11 -10.34 -1.24
N ARG A 142 -8.87 -10.57 -2.32
CA ARG A 142 -8.96 -11.87 -2.98
C ARG A 142 -7.59 -12.34 -3.48
N ALA A 143 -6.83 -11.45 -4.10
CA ALA A 143 -5.50 -11.79 -4.60
C ALA A 143 -4.48 -12.12 -3.48
N ASP A 144 -4.56 -11.45 -2.31
CA ASP A 144 -3.70 -11.78 -1.15
C ASP A 144 -4.09 -13.11 -0.48
N SER A 145 -5.32 -13.59 -0.70
CA SER A 145 -5.81 -14.87 -0.17
C SER A 145 -5.39 -16.11 -0.97
N TYR A 146 -4.86 -15.93 -2.19
CA TYR A 146 -4.46 -17.06 -3.03
C TYR A 146 -3.27 -17.85 -2.46
N PRO A 147 -3.19 -19.16 -2.70
CA PRO A 147 -1.99 -19.95 -2.39
C PRO A 147 -0.72 -19.39 -3.04
N VAL A 148 0.44 -19.58 -2.41
CA VAL A 148 1.73 -18.98 -2.81
C VAL A 148 2.06 -19.21 -4.30
N ILE A 149 1.80 -20.42 -4.81
CA ILE A 149 2.04 -20.77 -6.22
C ILE A 149 1.27 -19.85 -7.18
N TRP A 150 0.00 -19.55 -6.88
CA TRP A 150 -0.85 -18.67 -7.67
C TRP A 150 -0.39 -17.22 -7.56
N GLN A 151 0.04 -16.80 -6.37
CA GLN A 151 0.63 -15.47 -6.20
C GLN A 151 1.93 -15.30 -6.99
N MET A 152 2.70 -16.37 -7.22
CA MET A 152 3.93 -16.32 -8.03
C MET A 152 3.62 -16.22 -9.52
N LEU A 153 2.56 -16.87 -9.99
CA LEU A 153 2.12 -16.80 -11.37
C LEU A 153 1.47 -15.44 -11.70
N LEU A 154 0.58 -14.95 -10.84
CA LEU A 154 -0.18 -13.71 -11.05
C LEU A 154 0.60 -12.45 -10.70
N ASN A 155 1.57 -12.54 -9.78
CA ASN A 155 2.48 -11.44 -9.42
C ASN A 155 3.93 -11.92 -9.43
N PRO A 156 4.51 -12.10 -10.62
CA PRO A 156 5.86 -12.62 -10.75
C PRO A 156 6.86 -11.64 -10.15
N ARG A 157 7.65 -12.16 -9.22
CA ARG A 157 8.75 -11.46 -8.54
C ARG A 157 10.02 -12.32 -8.67
N PRO A 158 10.91 -12.02 -9.64
CA PRO A 158 12.04 -12.89 -9.99
C PRO A 158 12.89 -13.32 -8.79
N ARG A 159 13.19 -12.38 -7.87
CA ARG A 159 13.96 -12.67 -6.65
C ARG A 159 13.26 -13.69 -5.73
N ARG A 160 11.93 -13.60 -5.57
CA ARG A 160 11.15 -14.55 -4.76
C ARG A 160 11.09 -15.92 -5.41
N ILE A 161 10.93 -15.95 -6.73
CA ILE A 161 10.92 -17.19 -7.53
C ILE A 161 12.27 -17.89 -7.42
N ALA A 162 13.38 -17.15 -7.62
CA ALA A 162 14.72 -17.68 -7.47
C ALA A 162 14.98 -18.25 -6.07
N ALA A 163 14.61 -17.51 -5.01
CA ALA A 163 14.77 -18.00 -3.64
C ALA A 163 13.99 -19.30 -3.39
N PHE A 164 12.75 -19.38 -3.86
CA PHE A 164 11.94 -20.60 -3.75
C PHE A 164 12.58 -21.79 -4.49
N MET A 165 13.04 -21.58 -5.73
CA MET A 165 13.71 -22.61 -6.53
C MET A 165 15.01 -23.08 -5.87
N LEU A 166 15.82 -22.17 -5.33
CA LEU A 166 17.05 -22.51 -4.63
C LEU A 166 16.78 -23.34 -3.37
N SER A 167 15.79 -22.98 -2.56
CA SER A 167 15.38 -23.77 -1.40
C SER A 167 14.89 -25.16 -1.79
N PHE A 168 14.15 -25.27 -2.90
CA PHE A 168 13.68 -26.55 -3.42
C PHE A 168 14.84 -27.44 -3.89
N LEU A 169 15.80 -26.88 -4.63
CA LEU A 169 16.99 -27.60 -5.07
C LEU A 169 17.85 -28.06 -3.89
N ALA A 170 18.02 -27.22 -2.86
CA ALA A 170 18.75 -27.59 -1.64
C ALA A 170 18.08 -28.76 -0.91
N LEU A 171 16.75 -28.74 -0.80
CA LEU A 171 15.99 -29.85 -0.20
C LEU A 171 16.11 -31.13 -1.03
N ALA A 172 16.00 -31.04 -2.36
CA ALA A 172 16.14 -32.19 -3.24
C ALA A 172 17.55 -32.81 -3.16
N ALA A 173 18.59 -31.98 -3.10
CA ALA A 173 19.96 -32.42 -2.91
C ALA A 173 20.16 -33.13 -1.55
N LEU A 174 19.58 -32.57 -0.47
CA LEU A 174 19.62 -33.19 0.86
C LEU A 174 18.92 -34.56 0.87
N LEU A 175 17.72 -34.66 0.29
CA LEU A 175 16.98 -35.93 0.17
C LEU A 175 17.76 -36.96 -0.65
N TYR A 176 18.38 -36.54 -1.76
CA TYR A 176 19.23 -37.39 -2.57
C TYR A 176 20.43 -37.93 -1.78
N LEU A 177 21.12 -37.08 -1.01
CA LEU A 177 22.25 -37.49 -0.18
C LEU A 177 21.83 -38.46 0.92
N LEU A 178 20.67 -38.24 1.57
CA LEU A 178 20.14 -39.13 2.60
C LEU A 178 19.78 -40.51 2.03
N LEU A 179 19.12 -40.55 0.86
CA LEU A 179 18.80 -41.80 0.17
C LEU A 179 20.07 -42.55 -0.27
N ALA A 180 21.05 -41.82 -0.82
CA ALA A 180 22.33 -42.40 -1.22
C ALA A 180 23.11 -42.95 -0.01
N TRP A 181 23.06 -42.27 1.14
CA TRP A 181 23.68 -42.73 2.38
C TRP A 181 22.99 -43.97 2.96
N SER A 182 21.66 -43.97 3.03
CA SER A 182 20.87 -45.14 3.46
C SER A 182 21.15 -46.37 2.59
N HIS A 183 21.20 -46.20 1.26
CA HIS A 183 21.51 -47.29 0.33
C HIS A 183 22.95 -47.82 0.50
N ARG A 184 23.91 -46.97 0.88
CA ARG A 184 25.28 -47.42 1.22
C ARG A 184 25.32 -48.17 2.55
N SER A 185 24.62 -47.68 3.58
CA SER A 185 24.57 -48.34 4.90
C SER A 185 23.92 -49.72 4.83
N GLY A 186 22.86 -49.89 4.03
CA GLY A 186 22.18 -51.18 3.86
C GLY A 186 22.97 -52.23 3.07
N LYS A 187 24.06 -51.84 2.40
CA LYS A 187 24.99 -52.78 1.72
C LYS A 187 26.14 -53.26 2.62
N ILE A 188 26.33 -52.64 3.79
CA ILE A 188 27.44 -52.96 4.72
C ILE A 188 27.03 -54.05 5.75
N ASP A 189 25.76 -54.45 5.80
CA ASP A 189 25.29 -55.65 6.54
C ASP A 189 25.09 -56.89 5.62
N PRO A 190 26.16 -57.52 5.13
CA PRO A 190 26.16 -58.94 4.85
C PRO A 190 27.28 -59.59 5.67
N GLU A 191 26.98 -60.07 6.87
CA GLU A 191 27.62 -61.25 7.50
C GLU A 191 27.18 -61.40 8.97
N HIS A 192 25.98 -61.94 9.16
CA HIS A 192 25.75 -62.92 10.21
C HIS A 192 25.42 -64.25 9.52
N SER A 193 26.47 -65.01 9.24
CA SER A 193 26.46 -66.47 9.08
C SER A 193 27.45 -67.04 10.07
#